data_AF-D8F618-F1
#
_entry.id   AF-D8F618-F1
#
_cell.length_a   1.000
_cell.length_b   1.000
_cell.length_c   1.000
_cell.angle_alpha   90.00
_cell.angle_beta   90.00
_cell.angle_gamma   90.00
#
_symmetry.space_group_name_H-M   'P 1'
#
loop_
_entity.id
_entity.type
_entity.pdbx_description
1 polymer ?
#
loop_
_entity_poly.entity_id
_entity_poly.type
_entity_poly.pdbx_seq_one_letter_code
_entity_poly.pdbx_strand_id
1 'polypeptide(L)' 'MLEKEHQEKEKGLSCPSCGSFSVQGGFVEIEAGRAYQRMSCTECDAKWRDVYELTDRITDDNL' A
#
# COMPACT_ATOMS: atom_id res chain seq x y z
N MET A 1 -14.86 -3.77 -26.25
CA MET A 1 -14.05 -4.19 -25.09
C MET A 1 -14.11 -3.04 -24.10
N LEU A 2 -15.02 -3.08 -23.14
CA LEU A 2 -15.08 -2.05 -22.10
C LEU A 2 -14.36 -2.59 -20.88
N GLU A 3 -13.43 -1.78 -20.40
CA GLU A 3 -12.44 -2.07 -19.40
C GLU A 3 -13.09 -2.61 -18.13
N LYS A 4 -12.59 -3.75 -17.67
CA LYS A 4 -12.99 -4.31 -16.38
C LYS A 4 -12.55 -3.30 -15.32
N GLU A 5 -13.51 -2.55 -14.78
CA GLU A 5 -13.39 -1.85 -13.50
C GLU A 5 -12.96 -2.90 -12.46
N HIS A 6 -11.64 -3.06 -12.30
CA HIS A 6 -11.06 -3.91 -11.27
C HIS A 6 -11.22 -3.17 -9.96
N GLN A 7 -12.39 -3.38 -9.37
CA GLN A 7 -12.82 -3.10 -8.01
C GLN A 7 -11.66 -2.79 -7.06
N GLU A 8 -11.34 -1.50 -6.93
CA GLU A 8 -10.31 -0.92 -6.04
C GLU A 8 -10.76 -0.91 -4.57
N LYS A 9 -11.38 -1.99 -4.09
CA LYS A 9 -11.85 -2.06 -2.71
C LYS A 9 -10.73 -2.68 -1.87
N GLU A 10 -10.10 -1.83 -1.05
CA GLU A 10 -9.15 -2.19 0.03
C GLU A 10 -7.68 -2.42 -0.39
N LYS A 11 -7.10 -1.50 -1.15
CA LYS A 11 -5.64 -1.46 -1.34
C LYS A 11 -4.95 -1.30 0.03
N GLY A 12 -4.08 -2.24 0.39
CA GLY A 12 -3.15 -2.16 1.53
C GLY A 12 -3.61 -2.78 2.85
N LEU A 13 -4.86 -3.27 2.95
CA LEU A 13 -5.36 -3.90 4.20
C LEU A 13 -5.32 -5.43 4.18
N SER A 14 -5.23 -6.04 3.00
CA SER A 14 -5.22 -7.49 2.83
C SER A 14 -4.14 -7.96 1.86
N CYS A 15 -3.78 -9.24 1.98
CA CYS A 15 -2.81 -9.87 1.11
C CYS A 15 -3.36 -9.92 -0.33
N PRO A 16 -2.64 -9.37 -1.31
CA PRO A 16 -3.10 -9.38 -2.70
C PRO A 16 -3.13 -10.78 -3.32
N SER A 17 -2.49 -11.78 -2.70
CA SER A 17 -2.43 -13.15 -3.20
C SER A 17 -3.53 -14.06 -2.66
N CYS A 18 -3.88 -13.94 -1.36
CA CYS A 18 -4.83 -14.85 -0.71
C CYS A 18 -6.03 -14.15 -0.06
N GLY A 19 -6.06 -12.82 -0.03
CA GLY A 19 -7.11 -12.02 0.61
C GLY A 19 -7.09 -12.00 2.14
N SER A 20 -6.12 -12.66 2.78
CA SER A 20 -6.00 -12.63 4.26
C SER A 20 -5.62 -11.24 4.77
N PHE A 21 -6.14 -10.87 5.95
CA PHE A 21 -5.74 -9.66 6.68
C PHE A 21 -4.49 -9.87 7.55
N SER A 22 -3.94 -11.10 7.63
CA SER A 22 -2.69 -11.37 8.34
C SER A 22 -1.48 -10.89 7.52
N VAL A 23 -1.29 -9.58 7.47
CA VAL A 23 -0.19 -8.91 6.75
C VAL A 23 0.77 -8.23 7.73
N GLN A 24 2.05 -8.20 7.37
CA GLN A 24 3.12 -7.57 8.15
C GLN A 24 3.90 -6.61 7.26
N GLY A 25 4.24 -5.44 7.79
CA GLY A 25 5.06 -4.44 7.12
C GLY A 25 6.40 -4.24 7.81
N GLY A 26 7.45 -4.09 7.00
CA GLY A 26 8.79 -3.71 7.45
C GLY A 26 8.96 -2.20 7.61
N PHE A 27 10.21 -1.75 7.63
CA PHE A 27 10.56 -0.33 7.63
C PHE A 27 10.03 0.39 6.39
N VAL A 28 9.69 1.66 6.56
CA VAL A 28 9.36 2.57 5.47
C VAL A 28 10.63 3.30 5.04
N GLU A 29 10.97 3.17 3.76
CA GLU A 29 12.11 3.83 3.12
C GLU A 29 11.59 5.00 2.29
N ILE A 30 12.10 6.21 2.51
CA ILE A 30 11.70 7.41 1.76
C ILE A 30 12.81 7.75 0.75
N GLU A 31 12.45 7.82 -0.52
CA GLU A 31 13.37 8.14 -1.61
C GLU A 31 12.65 8.92 -2.71
N ALA A 32 13.25 10.04 -3.13
CA ALA A 32 12.81 10.82 -4.30
C ALA A 32 11.30 11.16 -4.36
N GLY A 33 10.71 11.58 -3.23
CA GLY A 33 9.30 11.98 -3.18
C GLY A 33 8.30 10.82 -3.06
N ARG A 34 8.79 9.60 -2.87
CA ARG A 34 7.99 8.40 -2.59
C ARG A 34 8.43 7.75 -1.29
N ALA A 35 7.54 7.00 -0.69
CA ALA A 35 7.87 6.09 0.39
C ALA A 35 7.53 4.65 -0.01
N TYR A 36 8.38 3.71 0.38
CA TYR A 36 8.27 2.30 0.05
C TYR A 36 8.25 1.47 1.32
N GLN A 37 7.36 0.49 1.39
CA GLN A 37 7.33 -0.47 2.49
C GLN A 37 7.34 -1.89 1.95
N ARG A 38 8.24 -2.74 2.45
CA ARG A 38 8.20 -4.17 2.16
C ARG A 38 7.13 -4.83 3.01
N MET A 39 6.27 -5.60 2.37
CA MET A 39 5.13 -6.26 2.99
C MET A 39 5.20 -7.78 2.78
N SER A 40 4.65 -8.53 3.73
CA SER A 40 4.50 -9.98 3.65
C SER A 40 3.21 -10.47 4.28
N CYS A 41 2.66 -11.58 3.80
CA CYS A 41 1.52 -12.25 4.41
C CYS A 41 2.01 -13.45 5.23
N THR A 42 1.51 -13.60 6.45
CA THR A 42 1.87 -14.72 7.34
C THR A 42 1.08 -16.00 7.06
N GLU A 43 0.02 -15.94 6.23
CA GLU A 43 -0.77 -17.13 5.85
C GLU A 43 -0.26 -17.83 4.59
N CYS A 44 0.23 -17.07 3.61
CA CYS A 44 0.60 -17.62 2.30
C CYS A 44 2.02 -17.26 1.83
N ASP A 45 2.80 -16.59 2.69
CA ASP A 45 4.17 -16.17 2.45
C ASP A 45 4.40 -15.24 1.25
N ALA A 46 3.32 -14.74 0.63
CA ALA A 46 3.41 -13.75 -0.44
C ALA A 46 4.10 -12.48 0.07
N LYS A 47 4.93 -11.88 -0.79
CA LYS A 47 5.67 -10.65 -0.50
C LYS A 47 5.39 -9.61 -1.57
N TRP A 48 5.21 -8.36 -1.17
CA TRP A 48 4.99 -7.25 -2.09
C TRP A 48 5.59 -5.96 -1.52
N ARG A 49 5.40 -4.86 -2.23
CA ARG A 49 5.86 -3.54 -1.83
C ARG A 49 4.69 -2.56 -1.90
N ASP A 50 4.41 -1.90 -0.79
CA ASP A 50 3.51 -0.75 -0.80
C ASP A 50 4.30 0.48 -1.24
N VAL A 51 3.64 1.33 -2.03
CA VAL A 51 4.19 2.57 -2.56
C VAL A 51 3.26 3.69 -2.14
N TYR A 52 3.81 4.66 -1.41
CA TYR A 52 3.11 5.87 -1.00
C TYR A 52 3.70 7.04 -1.78
N GLU A 53 2.81 7.91 -2.25
CA GLU A 53 3.17 9.16 -2.90
C GLU A 53 2.62 10.32 -2.07
N LEU A 54 3.39 11.40 -1.96
CA LEU A 54 2.87 12.63 -1.39
C LEU A 54 1.86 13.21 -2.38
N THR A 55 0.58 13.19 -2.02
CA THR A 55 -0.49 13.66 -2.89
C THR A 55 -0.80 15.14 -2.69
N ASP A 56 -0.65 15.65 -1.48
CA ASP A 56 -0.94 17.05 -1.15
C ASP A 56 -0.03 17.56 -0.03
N ARG A 57 0.20 18.87 -0.02
CA ARG A 57 0.87 19.59 1.06
C ARG A 57 -0.01 20.77 1.45
N ILE A 58 -0.71 20.63 2.56
CA ILE A 58 -1.54 21.69 3.13
C ILE A 58 -0.68 22.52 4.08
N THR A 59 -0.67 23.84 3.89
CA THR A 59 -0.03 24.79 4.81
C THR A 59 -1.11 25.74 5.31
N ASP A 60 -1.71 25.41 6.45
CA ASP A 60 -2.55 26.33 7.22
C ASP A 60 -1.75 26.79 8.43
N ASP A 61 -1.71 28.11 8.67
CA ASP A 61 -0.98 28.71 9.80
C ASP A 61 -1.60 28.41 11.18
N ASN A 62 -2.68 27.60 11.24
CA ASN A 62 -3.42 27.25 12.46
C ASN A 62 -3.78 25.75 12.57
N LEU A 63 -3.02 24.88 11.91
CA LEU A 63 -3.15 23.41 12.06
C LEU A 63 -2.21 22.87 13.16
#